data_AF-A0AA92U0V5-F1
#
_entry.id   AF-A0AA92U0V5-F1
#
_cell.length_a   1.000
_cell.length_b   1.000
_cell.length_c   1.000
_cell.angle_alpha   90.00
_cell.angle_beta   90.00
_cell.angle_gamma   90.00
#
_symmetry.space_group_name_H-M   'P 1'
#
loop_
_entity.id
_entity.type
_entity.pdbx_description
1 polymer ?
#
loop_
_entity_poly.entity_id
_entity_poly.type
_entity_poly.pdbx_seq_one_letter_code
_entity_poly.pdbx_strand_id
1 'polypeptide(L)'
;MEGVKWLIPRMYTFDDKSQYKTYKIPCKYKYSTVEVNAILRKVKTFLATYVYIPCVISDWYLAKLQGVMEHKNLYRFEAKRNLEEIKSIVRKIINWFEFDFCNADYFNELSLSYIDAVSPDMEKFLKFIEVKLANLGHKNVSIPALSYICFQMLCEGFVNYNTIMRGAKTDYDFDFTELFHYLCPELASEKAKKFMVSRGLSEEFVLKFNEKKEVTEMFANIERIFIDQKMQKNAAKSAFDTLDEETKASMLSGGDEIEKTLNEIETNNLKKKQK
;
A
#
# COMPACT_ATOMS: atom_id res chain seq x y z
N MET A 1 -6.59 -32.34 -23.92
CA MET A 1 -6.25 -31.86 -22.57
C MET A 1 -5.14 -30.85 -22.73
N GLU A 2 -5.45 -29.56 -22.59
CA GLU A 2 -4.44 -28.50 -22.60
C GLU A 2 -3.67 -28.55 -21.27
N GLY A 3 -2.41 -28.98 -21.33
CA GLY A 3 -1.47 -28.96 -20.22
C GLY A 3 -1.30 -27.57 -19.57
N VAL A 4 -1.12 -27.57 -18.25
CA VAL A 4 -0.77 -26.35 -17.51
C VAL A 4 0.73 -26.14 -17.65
N LYS A 5 1.16 -24.96 -18.12
CA LYS A 5 2.57 -24.55 -18.04
C LYS A 5 2.78 -23.87 -16.69
N TRP A 6 3.94 -24.09 -16.07
CA TRP A 6 4.30 -23.47 -14.80
C TRP A 6 5.34 -22.40 -15.05
N LEU A 7 5.07 -21.17 -14.60
CA LEU A 7 6.08 -20.12 -14.56
C LEU A 7 6.71 -20.10 -13.16
N ILE A 8 8.03 -19.91 -13.09
CA ILE A 8 8.76 -19.89 -11.84
C ILE A 8 9.28 -18.47 -11.56
N PRO A 9 8.47 -17.56 -10.98
CA PRO A 9 9.02 -16.33 -10.43
C PRO A 9 9.98 -16.64 -9.29
N ARG A 10 11.18 -16.07 -9.38
CA ARG A 10 12.10 -15.98 -8.24
C ARG A 10 11.69 -14.77 -7.41
N MET A 11 11.36 -15.02 -6.15
CA MET A 11 11.08 -13.96 -5.18
C MET A 11 12.01 -14.08 -4.00
N TYR A 12 12.38 -12.94 -3.44
CA TYR A 12 13.38 -12.89 -2.39
C TYR A 12 12.65 -12.87 -1.06
N THR A 13 12.62 -14.00 -0.35
CA THR A 13 11.92 -14.08 0.93
C THR A 13 12.82 -13.87 2.14
N PHE A 14 12.51 -12.88 3.00
CA PHE A 14 13.01 -12.78 4.38
C PHE A 14 12.19 -13.71 5.29
N ASP A 15 12.47 -15.01 5.19
CA ASP A 15 12.45 -15.83 6.39
C ASP A 15 13.91 -16.03 6.81
N ASP A 16 14.15 -16.36 8.08
CA ASP A 16 15.43 -16.38 8.81
C ASP A 16 16.56 -17.27 8.24
N LYS A 17 16.47 -17.67 6.96
CA LYS A 17 17.44 -18.47 6.21
C LYS A 17 17.41 -17.98 4.76
N SER A 18 18.53 -17.39 4.34
CA SER A 18 18.99 -16.98 3.00
C SER A 18 18.67 -17.94 1.82
N GLN A 19 17.39 -18.28 1.61
CA GLN A 19 16.94 -19.21 0.58
C GLN A 19 15.91 -18.54 -0.33
N TYR A 20 16.20 -18.60 -1.63
CA TYR A 20 15.30 -18.22 -2.70
C TYR A 20 14.08 -19.15 -2.71
N LYS A 21 12.89 -18.64 -2.40
CA LYS A 21 11.65 -19.39 -2.68
C LYS A 21 11.28 -19.17 -4.15
N THR A 22 11.23 -20.26 -4.89
CA THR A 22 10.72 -20.29 -6.25
C THR A 22 9.26 -20.70 -6.19
N TYR A 23 8.37 -19.78 -6.53
CA TYR A 23 6.94 -20.06 -6.59
C TYR A 23 6.60 -20.60 -7.97
N LYS A 24 5.67 -21.55 -8.07
CA LYS A 24 5.18 -22.04 -9.36
C LYS A 24 3.79 -21.47 -9.59
N ILE A 25 3.67 -20.58 -10.57
CA ILE A 25 2.40 -20.00 -10.94
C ILE A 25 1.84 -20.82 -12.12
N PRO A 26 0.64 -21.41 -11.98
CA PRO A 26 -0.01 -22.06 -13.09
C PRO A 26 -0.40 -20.99 -14.12
N CYS A 27 0.03 -21.17 -15.37
CA CYS A 27 -0.43 -20.36 -16.49
C CYS A 27 -1.16 -21.23 -17.52
N LYS A 28 -2.28 -20.72 -18.04
CA LYS A 28 -2.93 -21.32 -19.22
C LYS A 28 -2.03 -21.12 -20.43
N TYR A 29 -2.02 -22.09 -21.37
CA TYR A 29 -1.23 -22.02 -22.61
C TYR A 29 -1.48 -20.78 -23.48
N LYS A 30 -2.57 -20.02 -23.22
CA LYS A 30 -2.84 -18.75 -23.92
C LYS A 30 -1.83 -17.64 -23.63
N TYR A 31 -1.05 -17.70 -22.55
CA TYR A 31 -0.10 -16.64 -22.20
C TYR A 31 1.35 -17.02 -22.51
N SER A 32 2.03 -16.15 -23.25
CA SER A 32 3.49 -16.16 -23.40
C SER A 32 4.19 -15.69 -22.12
N THR A 33 5.46 -16.04 -21.95
CA THR A 33 6.29 -15.56 -20.82
C THR A 33 6.31 -14.03 -20.71
N VAL A 34 6.33 -13.34 -21.85
CA VAL A 34 6.33 -11.87 -21.94
C VAL A 34 5.03 -11.31 -21.35
N GLU A 35 3.88 -11.87 -21.74
CA GLU A 35 2.57 -11.44 -21.22
C GLU A 35 2.44 -11.68 -19.71
N VAL A 36 2.92 -12.83 -19.22
CA VAL A 36 2.92 -13.10 -17.77
C VAL A 36 3.80 -12.11 -17.01
N ASN A 37 4.99 -11.79 -17.53
CA ASN A 37 5.87 -10.79 -16.93
C ASN A 37 5.23 -9.40 -16.93
N ALA A 38 4.52 -9.03 -18.01
CA ALA A 38 3.80 -7.75 -18.08
C ALA A 38 2.67 -7.68 -17.05
N ILE A 39 1.90 -8.76 -16.87
CA ILE A 39 0.85 -8.86 -15.84
C ILE A 39 1.46 -8.77 -14.44
N LEU A 40 2.55 -9.50 -14.18
CA LEU A 40 3.24 -9.48 -12.89
C LEU A 40 3.75 -8.08 -12.55
N ARG A 41 4.38 -7.38 -13.52
CA ARG A 41 4.81 -5.98 -13.37
C ARG A 41 3.63 -5.07 -13.04
N LYS A 42 2.50 -5.21 -13.74
CA LYS A 42 1.30 -4.41 -13.49
C LYS A 42 0.75 -4.61 -12.07
N VAL A 43 0.63 -5.86 -11.62
CA VAL A 43 0.20 -6.19 -10.25
C VAL A 43 1.17 -5.58 -9.23
N LYS A 44 2.47 -5.73 -9.46
CA LYS A 44 3.53 -5.11 -8.66
C LYS A 44 3.36 -3.59 -8.56
N THR A 45 3.15 -2.88 -9.67
CA THR A 45 2.90 -1.43 -9.66
C THR A 45 1.65 -1.07 -8.85
N PHE A 46 0.55 -1.80 -9.01
CA PHE A 46 -0.65 -1.55 -8.21
C PHE A 46 -0.44 -1.79 -6.72
N LEU A 47 0.29 -2.84 -6.33
CA LEU A 47 0.64 -3.08 -4.93
C LEU A 47 1.50 -1.94 -4.38
N ALA A 48 2.47 -1.45 -5.16
CA ALA A 48 3.31 -0.32 -4.76
C ALA A 48 2.50 0.98 -4.56
N THR A 49 1.49 1.26 -5.40
CA THR A 49 0.68 2.47 -5.25
C THR A 49 -0.38 2.34 -4.16
N TYR A 50 -1.09 1.21 -4.11
CA TYR A 50 -2.34 1.09 -3.35
C TYR A 50 -2.22 0.27 -2.07
N VAL A 51 -1.07 -0.35 -1.80
CA VAL A 51 -0.81 -1.11 -0.56
C VAL A 51 0.40 -0.54 0.17
N TYR A 52 1.54 -0.38 -0.52
CA TYR A 52 2.76 0.17 0.08
C TYR A 52 2.55 1.60 0.60
N ILE A 53 2.01 2.51 -0.22
CA ILE A 53 1.80 3.91 0.20
C ILE A 53 0.89 4.01 1.45
N PRO A 54 -0.27 3.35 1.52
CA PRO A 54 -1.05 3.29 2.76
C PRO A 54 -0.28 2.74 3.97
N CYS A 55 0.57 1.73 3.79
CA CYS A 55 1.43 1.22 4.87
C CYS A 55 2.45 2.27 5.33
N VAL A 56 3.10 2.99 4.42
CA VAL A 56 4.06 4.06 4.76
C VAL A 56 3.37 5.22 5.48
N ILE A 57 2.21 5.67 4.99
CA ILE A 57 1.40 6.69 5.68
C ILE A 57 1.03 6.21 7.08
N SER A 58 0.67 4.94 7.23
CA SER A 58 0.38 4.35 8.54
C SER A 58 1.59 4.36 9.46
N ASP A 59 2.80 4.01 8.99
CA ASP A 59 4.04 4.09 9.79
C ASP A 59 4.31 5.52 10.28
N TRP A 60 4.09 6.52 9.42
CA TRP A 60 4.24 7.93 9.78
C TRP A 60 3.25 8.37 10.89
N TYR A 61 1.97 8.01 10.76
CA TYR A 61 0.96 8.31 11.78
C TYR A 61 1.16 7.51 13.08
N LEU A 62 1.70 6.29 13.01
CA LEU A 62 2.09 5.51 14.19
C LEU A 62 3.24 6.19 14.95
N ALA A 63 4.22 6.76 14.25
CA ALA A 63 5.29 7.56 14.87
C ALA A 63 4.74 8.82 15.54
N LYS A 64 3.82 9.54 14.89
CA LYS A 64 3.12 10.70 15.47
C LYS A 64 2.33 10.32 16.73
N LEU A 65 1.60 9.20 16.68
CA LEU A 65 0.87 8.65 17.81
C LEU A 65 1.80 8.32 18.99
N GLN A 66 2.93 7.67 18.73
CA GLN A 66 3.94 7.39 19.75
C GLN A 66 4.40 8.69 20.45
N GLY A 67 4.79 9.71 19.69
CA GLY A 67 5.25 10.99 20.26
C GLY A 67 4.19 11.66 21.13
N VAL A 68 2.92 11.64 20.71
CA VAL A 68 1.79 12.16 21.52
C VAL A 68 1.62 11.37 22.82
N MET A 69 1.74 10.05 22.77
CA MET A 69 1.61 9.19 23.94
C MET A 69 2.78 9.37 24.92
N GLU A 70 4.01 9.53 24.42
CA GLU A 70 5.20 9.81 25.21
C GLU A 70 5.09 11.14 25.95
N HIS A 71 4.73 12.21 25.23
CA HIS A 71 4.53 13.53 25.83
C HIS A 71 3.45 13.53 26.93
N LYS A 72 2.41 12.70 26.77
CA LYS A 72 1.33 12.54 27.76
C LYS A 72 1.64 11.52 28.85
N ASN A 73 2.83 10.91 28.87
CA ASN A 73 3.21 9.83 29.78
C ASN A 73 2.30 8.58 29.71
N LEU A 74 1.63 8.37 28.58
CA LEU A 74 0.72 7.25 28.32
C LEU A 74 1.39 6.11 27.53
N TYR A 75 2.64 6.28 27.09
CA TYR A 75 3.42 5.27 26.39
C TYR A 75 4.07 4.27 27.37
N ARG A 76 3.26 3.38 27.96
CA ARG A 76 3.70 2.43 28.99
C ARG A 76 3.20 1.01 28.75
N PHE A 77 3.97 0.03 29.23
CA PHE A 77 3.68 -1.41 29.25
C PHE A 77 2.87 -1.93 28.05
N GLU A 78 1.55 -2.09 28.23
CA GLU A 78 0.66 -2.67 27.23
C GLU A 78 0.49 -1.78 26.00
N ALA A 79 0.32 -0.47 26.17
CA ALA A 79 0.15 0.44 25.03
C ALA A 79 1.43 0.53 24.19
N LYS A 80 2.60 0.50 24.85
CA LYS A 80 3.89 0.39 24.17
C LYS A 80 4.01 -0.92 23.40
N ARG A 81 3.77 -2.05 24.06
CA ARG A 81 3.86 -3.38 23.43
C ARG A 81 2.96 -3.49 22.19
N ASN A 82 1.70 -3.07 22.31
CA ASN A 82 0.74 -3.18 21.22
C ASN A 82 1.09 -2.23 20.05
N LEU A 83 1.58 -1.01 20.33
CA LEU A 83 1.99 -0.08 19.28
C LEU A 83 3.26 -0.58 18.55
N GLU A 84 4.27 -1.07 19.29
CA GLU A 84 5.48 -1.64 18.67
C GLU A 84 5.18 -2.90 17.85
N GLU A 85 4.19 -3.72 18.27
CA GLU A 85 3.75 -4.87 17.47
C GLU A 85 3.17 -4.41 16.12
N ILE A 86 2.29 -3.41 16.11
CA ILE A 86 1.73 -2.85 14.86
C ILE A 86 2.85 -2.30 13.98
N LYS A 87 3.72 -1.45 14.54
CA LYS A 87 4.87 -0.87 13.83
C LYS A 87 5.76 -1.96 13.24
N SER A 88 6.06 -3.02 13.99
CA SER A 88 6.88 -4.14 13.51
C SER A 88 6.24 -4.83 12.30
N ILE A 89 4.93 -5.08 12.31
CA ILE A 89 4.23 -5.71 11.18
C ILE A 89 4.23 -4.78 9.96
N VAL A 90 3.90 -3.51 10.14
CA VAL A 90 3.86 -2.52 9.05
C VAL A 90 5.25 -2.33 8.43
N ARG A 91 6.29 -2.19 9.24
CA ARG A 91 7.68 -2.08 8.79
C ARG A 91 8.14 -3.32 8.04
N LYS A 92 7.73 -4.52 8.47
CA LYS A 92 8.01 -5.74 7.70
C LYS A 92 7.43 -5.63 6.29
N ILE A 93 6.15 -5.26 6.15
CA ILE A 93 5.50 -5.10 4.84
C ILE A 93 6.23 -4.06 3.98
N ILE A 94 6.58 -2.90 4.53
CA ILE A 94 7.35 -1.85 3.85
C ILE A 94 8.70 -2.39 3.35
N ASN A 95 9.47 -3.04 4.22
CA ASN A 95 10.76 -3.61 3.87
C ASN A 95 10.63 -4.68 2.77
N TRP A 96 9.55 -5.46 2.77
CA TRP A 96 9.26 -6.42 1.71
C TRP A 96 9.08 -5.75 0.35
N PHE A 97 8.37 -4.62 0.29
CA PHE A 97 8.27 -3.83 -0.94
C PHE A 97 9.62 -3.29 -1.39
N GLU A 98 10.37 -2.64 -0.51
CA GLU A 98 11.67 -2.04 -0.85
C GLU A 98 12.67 -3.09 -1.37
N PHE A 99 12.61 -4.30 -0.81
CA PHE A 99 13.48 -5.42 -1.18
C PHE A 99 13.05 -6.15 -2.45
N ASP A 100 11.78 -6.59 -2.56
CA ASP A 100 11.27 -7.35 -3.72
C ASP A 100 11.19 -6.53 -5.01
N PHE A 101 11.23 -5.20 -4.87
CA PHE A 101 11.25 -4.27 -5.98
C PHE A 101 12.62 -3.59 -6.16
N CYS A 102 13.61 -4.05 -5.38
CA CYS A 102 15.05 -3.83 -5.55
C CYS A 102 15.49 -2.36 -5.61
N ASN A 103 14.81 -1.43 -4.93
CA ASN A 103 15.28 -0.05 -4.85
C ASN A 103 14.61 0.74 -3.71
N ALA A 104 15.22 0.74 -2.53
CA ALA A 104 14.71 1.50 -1.38
C ALA A 104 14.67 3.01 -1.66
N ASP A 105 15.62 3.56 -2.41
CA ASP A 105 15.68 5.01 -2.71
C ASP A 105 14.51 5.44 -3.61
N TYR A 106 14.17 4.62 -4.61
CA TYR A 106 12.98 4.81 -5.43
C TYR A 106 11.71 4.82 -4.57
N PHE A 107 11.55 3.82 -3.70
CA PHE A 107 10.35 3.67 -2.87
C PHE A 107 10.24 4.77 -1.80
N ASN A 108 11.37 5.25 -1.28
CA ASN A 108 11.41 6.40 -0.40
C ASN A 108 10.91 7.66 -1.11
N GLU A 109 11.50 8.03 -2.24
CA GLU A 109 11.11 9.22 -3.00
C GLU A 109 9.66 9.13 -3.51
N LEU A 110 9.24 7.95 -3.97
CA LEU A 110 7.85 7.67 -4.34
C LEU A 110 6.92 7.95 -3.16
N SER A 111 7.25 7.44 -1.98
CA SER A 111 6.42 7.60 -0.79
C SER A 111 6.35 9.04 -0.30
N LEU A 112 7.45 9.79 -0.35
CA LEU A 112 7.51 11.20 0.02
C LEU A 112 6.57 12.04 -0.86
N SER A 113 6.59 11.81 -2.17
CA SER A 113 5.66 12.48 -3.10
C SER A 113 4.20 12.30 -2.69
N TYR A 114 3.81 11.07 -2.33
CA TYR A 114 2.44 10.81 -1.87
C TYR A 114 2.16 11.41 -0.50
N ILE A 115 3.07 11.29 0.47
CA ILE A 115 2.92 11.89 1.80
C ILE A 115 2.68 13.39 1.67
N ASP A 116 3.50 14.09 0.89
CA ASP A 116 3.38 15.53 0.69
C ASP A 116 2.03 15.91 0.07
N ALA A 117 1.54 15.11 -0.89
CA ALA A 117 0.26 15.33 -1.53
C ALA A 117 -0.94 15.08 -0.58
N VAL A 118 -0.91 14.02 0.22
CA VAL A 118 -2.05 13.65 1.09
C VAL A 118 -2.05 14.39 2.43
N SER A 119 -0.89 14.84 2.91
CA SER A 119 -0.72 15.42 4.26
C SER A 119 -1.72 16.54 4.56
N PRO A 120 -1.97 17.53 3.68
CA PRO A 120 -2.92 18.60 3.97
C PRO A 120 -4.34 18.10 4.25
N ASP A 121 -4.82 17.13 3.50
CA ASP A 121 -6.17 16.58 3.66
C ASP A 121 -6.25 15.60 4.83
N MET A 122 -5.20 14.83 5.07
CA MET A 122 -5.08 13.98 6.25
C MET A 122 -5.04 14.80 7.55
N GLU A 123 -4.36 15.93 7.59
CA GLU A 123 -4.33 16.82 8.77
C GLU A 123 -5.68 17.52 8.99
N LYS A 124 -6.39 17.92 7.93
CA LYS A 124 -7.78 18.39 8.05
C LYS A 124 -8.68 17.30 8.62
N PHE A 125 -8.51 16.07 8.15
CA PHE A 125 -9.29 14.93 8.60
C PHE A 125 -9.02 14.57 10.06
N LEU A 126 -7.75 14.59 10.48
CA LEU A 126 -7.36 14.44 11.88
C LEU A 126 -8.08 15.46 12.78
N LYS A 127 -7.99 16.75 12.43
CA LYS A 127 -8.65 17.82 13.20
C LYS A 127 -10.17 17.64 13.24
N PHE A 128 -10.78 17.25 12.14
CA PHE A 128 -12.20 16.95 12.09
C PHE A 128 -12.59 15.84 13.08
N ILE A 129 -11.84 14.74 13.10
CA ILE A 129 -12.08 13.63 14.04
C ILE A 129 -11.89 14.11 15.49
N GLU A 130 -10.81 14.83 15.78
CA GLU A 130 -10.53 15.35 17.12
C GLU A 130 -11.68 16.22 17.64
N VAL A 131 -12.21 17.13 16.81
CA VAL A 131 -13.36 17.98 17.17
C VAL A 131 -14.61 17.14 17.42
N LYS A 132 -14.89 16.15 16.57
CA LYS A 132 -16.06 15.26 16.77
C LYS A 132 -15.94 14.46 18.05
N LEU A 133 -14.76 13.93 18.37
CA LEU A 133 -14.50 13.20 19.62
C LEU A 133 -14.61 14.13 20.84
N ALA A 134 -14.11 15.36 20.75
CA ALA A 134 -14.22 16.34 21.82
C ALA A 134 -15.69 16.68 22.13
N ASN A 135 -16.50 16.88 21.09
CA ASN A 135 -17.94 17.15 21.21
C ASN A 135 -18.72 15.97 21.83
N LEU A 136 -18.18 14.75 21.74
CA LEU A 136 -18.72 13.55 22.38
C LEU A 136 -18.19 13.32 23.80
N GLY A 137 -17.39 14.25 24.33
CA GLY A 137 -16.86 14.20 25.69
C GLY A 137 -15.60 13.34 25.87
N HIS A 138 -14.96 12.88 24.78
CA HIS A 138 -13.69 12.17 24.88
C HIS A 138 -12.58 13.09 25.38
N LYS A 139 -11.77 12.60 26.33
CA LYS A 139 -10.54 13.25 26.77
C LYS A 139 -9.36 12.73 25.94
N ASN A 140 -8.31 13.55 25.78
CA ASN A 140 -7.12 13.19 25.00
C ASN A 140 -7.40 12.76 23.55
N VAL A 141 -8.29 13.47 22.86
CA VAL A 141 -8.85 13.13 21.54
C VAL A 141 -7.82 12.79 20.46
N SER A 142 -6.60 13.33 20.54
CA SER A 142 -5.54 13.06 19.57
C SER A 142 -5.12 11.59 19.50
N ILE A 143 -5.10 10.87 20.64
CA ILE A 143 -4.72 9.44 20.66
C ILE A 143 -5.73 8.58 19.89
N PRO A 144 -7.04 8.59 20.21
CA PRO A 144 -8.02 7.83 19.45
C PRO A 144 -8.14 8.32 18.00
N ALA A 145 -8.01 9.63 17.72
CA ALA A 145 -8.05 10.14 16.36
C ALA A 145 -6.89 9.64 15.48
N LEU A 146 -5.64 9.69 15.99
CA LEU A 146 -4.48 9.14 15.29
C LEU A 146 -4.58 7.61 15.14
N SER A 147 -5.07 6.91 16.16
CA SER A 147 -5.28 5.45 16.10
C SER A 147 -6.31 5.08 15.03
N TYR A 148 -7.37 5.87 14.90
CA TYR A 148 -8.37 5.73 13.85
C TYR A 148 -7.78 5.94 12.45
N ILE A 149 -6.98 6.99 12.24
CA ILE A 149 -6.30 7.21 10.94
C ILE A 149 -5.41 6.02 10.57
N CYS A 150 -4.60 5.53 11.51
CA CYS A 150 -3.75 4.36 11.29
C CYS A 150 -4.58 3.13 10.89
N PHE A 151 -5.67 2.88 11.61
CA PHE A 151 -6.57 1.76 11.31
C PHE A 151 -7.17 1.88 9.89
N GLN A 152 -7.65 3.06 9.51
CA GLN A 152 -8.29 3.26 8.21
C GLN A 152 -7.32 3.10 7.04
N MET A 153 -6.11 3.66 7.15
CA MET A 153 -5.10 3.49 6.10
C MET A 153 -4.66 2.03 5.93
N LEU A 154 -4.56 1.26 7.03
CA LEU A 154 -4.27 -0.17 6.96
C LEU A 154 -5.44 -0.97 6.37
N CYS A 155 -6.68 -0.60 6.68
CA CYS A 155 -7.86 -1.18 6.05
C CYS A 155 -7.91 -0.89 4.55
N GLU A 156 -7.57 0.33 4.14
CA GLU A 156 -7.50 0.72 2.73
C GLU A 156 -6.46 -0.13 1.99
N GLY A 157 -5.25 -0.27 2.55
CA GLY A 157 -4.24 -1.17 2.00
C GLY A 157 -4.72 -2.62 1.89
N PHE A 158 -5.51 -3.11 2.86
CA PHE A 158 -6.04 -4.47 2.86
C PHE A 158 -7.13 -4.68 1.80
N VAL A 159 -8.06 -3.72 1.67
CA VAL A 159 -9.11 -3.74 0.64
C VAL A 159 -8.49 -3.69 -0.76
N ASN A 160 -7.50 -2.84 -0.96
CA ASN A 160 -6.78 -2.72 -2.22
C ASN A 160 -5.99 -3.98 -2.55
N TYR A 161 -5.28 -4.56 -1.58
CA TYR A 161 -4.60 -5.84 -1.77
C TYR A 161 -5.56 -6.91 -2.31
N ASN A 162 -6.69 -7.11 -1.64
CA ASN A 162 -7.69 -8.11 -2.06
C ASN A 162 -8.30 -7.80 -3.42
N THR A 163 -8.53 -6.53 -3.73
CA THR A 163 -9.06 -6.08 -5.02
C THR A 163 -8.08 -6.37 -6.15
N ILE A 164 -6.79 -6.10 -5.93
CA ILE A 164 -5.71 -6.38 -6.90
C ILE A 164 -5.58 -7.89 -7.13
N MET A 165 -5.55 -8.70 -6.06
CA MET A 165 -5.45 -10.16 -6.18
C MET A 165 -6.67 -10.74 -6.92
N ARG A 166 -7.88 -10.28 -6.59
CA ARG A 166 -9.11 -10.69 -7.26
C ARG A 166 -9.10 -10.28 -8.74
N GLY A 167 -8.74 -9.04 -9.03
CA GLY A 167 -8.64 -8.53 -10.40
C GLY A 167 -7.64 -9.33 -11.24
N ALA A 168 -6.49 -9.69 -10.66
CA ALA A 168 -5.53 -10.54 -11.34
C ALA A 168 -6.11 -11.92 -11.71
N LYS A 169 -6.88 -12.51 -10.81
CA LYS A 169 -7.55 -13.80 -11.02
C LYS A 169 -8.69 -13.70 -12.03
N THR A 170 -9.51 -12.66 -11.99
CA THR A 170 -10.66 -12.51 -12.90
C THR A 170 -10.24 -12.11 -14.31
N ASP A 171 -9.32 -11.15 -14.42
CA ASP A 171 -9.00 -10.50 -15.69
C ASP A 171 -7.90 -11.25 -16.44
N TYR A 172 -6.99 -11.88 -15.68
CA TYR A 172 -5.82 -12.56 -16.25
C TYR A 172 -5.74 -14.05 -15.90
N ASP A 173 -6.66 -14.59 -15.11
CA ASP A 173 -6.66 -16.00 -14.69
C ASP A 173 -5.38 -16.41 -13.91
N PHE A 174 -4.76 -15.44 -13.23
CA PHE A 174 -3.60 -15.64 -12.38
C PHE A 174 -3.93 -15.44 -10.91
N ASP A 175 -3.64 -16.44 -10.09
CA ASP A 175 -3.76 -16.34 -8.63
C ASP A 175 -2.38 -16.00 -8.04
N PHE A 176 -2.18 -14.72 -7.69
CA PHE A 176 -0.95 -14.24 -7.06
C PHE A 176 -1.05 -14.16 -5.53
N THR A 177 -2.14 -14.64 -4.91
CA THR A 177 -2.33 -14.48 -3.46
C THR A 177 -1.23 -15.17 -2.67
N GLU A 178 -0.86 -16.40 -3.02
CA GLU A 178 0.25 -17.10 -2.37
C GLU A 178 1.59 -16.37 -2.61
N LEU A 179 1.76 -15.80 -3.80
CA LEU A 179 2.98 -15.09 -4.17
C LEU A 179 3.17 -13.82 -3.33
N PHE A 180 2.10 -13.08 -3.04
CA PHE A 180 2.18 -11.77 -2.38
C PHE A 180 1.57 -11.74 -0.97
N HIS A 181 1.34 -12.90 -0.34
CA HIS A 181 0.63 -12.97 0.95
C HIS A 181 1.29 -12.14 2.06
N TYR A 182 2.62 -12.03 2.06
CA TYR A 182 3.39 -11.27 3.05
C TYR A 182 3.26 -9.75 2.88
N LEU A 183 2.73 -9.28 1.74
CA LEU A 183 2.39 -7.87 1.52
C LEU A 183 0.99 -7.51 2.04
N CYS A 184 0.21 -8.50 2.49
CA CYS A 184 -1.14 -8.28 2.97
C CYS A 184 -1.15 -7.60 4.35
N PRO A 185 -1.76 -6.41 4.50
CA PRO A 185 -1.78 -5.69 5.77
C PRO A 185 -2.92 -6.13 6.71
N GLU A 186 -3.57 -7.27 6.47
CA GLU A 186 -4.68 -7.80 7.28
C GLU A 186 -4.33 -7.82 8.77
N LEU A 187 -3.25 -8.48 9.16
CA LEU A 187 -2.84 -8.59 10.56
C LEU A 187 -2.55 -7.22 11.20
N ALA A 188 -1.92 -6.31 10.45
CA ALA A 188 -1.68 -4.95 10.93
C ALA A 188 -3.01 -4.21 11.17
N SER A 189 -3.96 -4.33 10.25
CA SER A 189 -5.28 -3.70 10.37
C SER A 189 -6.07 -4.23 11.57
N GLU A 190 -6.03 -5.54 11.83
CA GLU A 190 -6.69 -6.15 12.99
C GLU A 190 -6.08 -5.67 14.32
N LYS A 191 -4.75 -5.57 14.38
CA LYS A 191 -4.04 -5.09 15.57
C LYS A 191 -4.30 -3.60 15.80
N ALA A 192 -4.30 -2.80 14.73
CA ALA A 192 -4.66 -1.38 14.78
C ALA A 192 -6.12 -1.19 15.26
N LYS A 193 -7.06 -2.02 14.78
CA LYS A 193 -8.45 -2.01 15.26
C LYS A 193 -8.52 -2.25 16.77
N LYS A 194 -7.87 -3.32 17.26
CA LYS A 194 -7.83 -3.65 18.70
C LYS A 194 -7.19 -2.52 19.52
N PHE A 195 -6.10 -1.93 19.02
CA PHE A 195 -5.46 -0.81 19.68
C PHE A 195 -6.40 0.40 19.76
N MET A 196 -7.01 0.79 18.65
CA MET A 196 -7.99 1.88 18.57
C MET A 196 -9.16 1.68 19.55
N VAL A 197 -9.71 0.46 19.62
CA VAL A 197 -10.77 0.11 20.58
C VAL A 197 -10.30 0.27 22.02
N SER A 198 -9.08 -0.18 22.34
CA SER A 198 -8.49 0.03 23.67
C SER A 198 -8.28 1.50 24.05
N ARG A 199 -8.31 2.42 23.06
CA ARG A 199 -8.20 3.88 23.27
C ARG A 199 -9.56 4.59 23.33
N GLY A 200 -10.66 3.84 23.38
CA GLY A 200 -12.00 4.36 23.66
C GLY A 200 -12.88 4.59 22.45
N LEU A 201 -12.52 4.09 21.26
CA LEU A 201 -13.41 4.10 20.09
C LEU A 201 -14.07 2.72 19.94
N SER A 202 -15.37 2.60 20.24
CA SER A 202 -16.08 1.34 20.01
C SER A 202 -16.17 1.01 18.52
N GLU A 203 -16.28 -0.28 18.19
CA GLU A 203 -16.46 -0.71 16.80
C GLU A 203 -17.73 -0.13 16.18
N GLU A 204 -18.81 -0.07 16.96
CA GLU A 204 -20.08 0.53 16.54
C GLU A 204 -19.93 2.02 16.22
N PHE A 205 -19.15 2.76 17.03
CA PHE A 205 -18.86 4.16 16.75
C PHE A 205 -18.13 4.29 15.41
N VAL A 206 -17.10 3.48 15.18
CA VAL A 206 -16.28 3.53 13.96
C VAL A 206 -17.11 3.22 12.72
N LEU A 207 -17.96 2.20 12.78
CA LEU A 207 -18.88 1.86 11.69
C LEU A 207 -19.82 3.03 11.37
N LYS A 208 -20.54 3.54 12.38
CA LYS A 208 -21.44 4.70 12.21
C LYS A 208 -20.72 5.97 11.79
N PHE A 209 -19.45 6.12 12.18
CA PHE A 209 -18.64 7.27 11.81
C PHE A 209 -18.22 7.20 10.34
N ASN A 210 -17.83 6.02 9.85
CA ASN A 210 -17.51 5.77 8.44
C ASN A 210 -18.70 6.00 7.49
N GLU A 211 -19.93 5.77 7.97
CA GLU A 211 -21.17 5.99 7.21
C GLU A 211 -21.53 7.48 7.03
N LYS A 212 -20.88 8.39 7.77
CA LYS A 212 -21.16 9.82 7.65
C LYS A 212 -20.65 10.35 6.33
N LYS A 213 -21.54 11.01 5.58
CA LYS A 213 -21.23 11.62 4.28
C LYS A 213 -19.95 12.45 4.31
N GLU A 214 -19.76 13.27 5.33
CA GLU A 214 -18.57 14.12 5.45
C GLU A 214 -17.29 13.30 5.62
N VAL A 215 -17.34 12.18 6.35
CA VAL A 215 -16.20 11.27 6.51
C VAL A 215 -15.88 10.58 5.19
N THR A 216 -16.91 10.08 4.51
CA THR A 216 -16.77 9.47 3.18
C THR A 216 -16.20 10.46 2.16
N GLU A 217 -16.66 11.71 2.16
CA GLU A 217 -16.17 12.76 1.24
C GLU A 217 -14.71 13.13 1.52
N MET A 218 -14.30 13.21 2.80
CA MET A 218 -12.92 13.48 3.16
C MET A 218 -11.99 12.34 2.75
N PHE A 219 -12.40 11.08 2.96
CA PHE A 219 -11.66 9.92 2.46
C PHE A 219 -11.60 9.87 0.93
N ALA A 220 -12.70 10.13 0.24
CA ALA A 220 -12.73 10.15 -1.22
C ALA A 220 -11.75 11.18 -1.80
N ASN A 221 -11.51 12.31 -1.13
CA ASN A 221 -10.49 13.27 -1.55
C ASN A 221 -9.06 12.72 -1.40
N ILE A 222 -8.79 11.99 -0.33
CA ILE A 222 -7.50 11.31 -0.13
C ILE A 222 -7.32 10.20 -1.17
N GLU A 223 -8.35 9.38 -1.40
CA GLU A 223 -8.34 8.31 -2.41
C GLU A 223 -8.12 8.83 -3.82
N ARG A 224 -8.71 9.98 -4.17
CA ARG A 224 -8.51 10.65 -5.47
C ARG A 224 -7.04 10.91 -5.77
N ILE A 225 -6.23 11.21 -4.76
CA ILE A 225 -4.79 11.43 -4.93
C ILE A 225 -4.10 10.12 -5.35
N PHE A 226 -4.49 8.98 -4.77
CA PHE A 226 -3.92 7.68 -5.13
C PHE A 226 -4.32 7.21 -6.53
N ILE A 227 -5.48 7.60 -7.05
CA ILE A 227 -5.94 7.22 -8.40
C ILE A 227 -5.66 8.28 -9.48
N ASP A 228 -5.13 9.45 -9.12
CA ASP A 228 -4.77 10.50 -10.06
C ASP A 228 -3.57 10.05 -10.91
N GLN A 229 -3.80 9.86 -12.21
CA GLN A 229 -2.77 9.39 -13.15
C GLN A 229 -1.60 10.36 -13.30
N LYS A 230 -1.85 11.68 -13.20
CA LYS A 230 -0.80 12.69 -13.26
C LYS A 230 0.05 12.62 -11.98
N MET A 231 -0.59 12.44 -10.82
CA MET A 231 0.11 12.22 -9.56
C MET A 231 1.00 10.97 -9.63
N GLN A 232 0.42 9.84 -10.05
CA GLN A 232 1.15 8.57 -10.20
C GLN A 232 2.38 8.71 -11.11
N LYS A 233 2.21 9.34 -12.28
CA LYS A 233 3.30 9.56 -13.24
C LYS A 233 4.38 10.48 -12.68
N ASN A 234 4.00 11.57 -12.04
CA ASN A 234 4.95 12.53 -11.48
C ASN A 234 5.74 11.94 -10.32
N ALA A 235 5.07 11.23 -9.41
CA ALA A 235 5.73 10.56 -8.27
C ALA A 235 6.70 9.48 -8.76
N ALA A 236 6.27 8.63 -9.71
CA ALA A 236 7.14 7.61 -10.30
C ALA A 236 8.33 8.21 -11.05
N LYS A 237 8.14 9.34 -11.75
CA LYS A 237 9.22 10.05 -12.43
C LYS A 237 10.19 10.68 -11.44
N SER A 238 9.70 11.38 -10.41
CA SER A 238 10.56 11.95 -9.35
C SER A 238 11.42 10.86 -8.72
N ALA A 239 10.79 9.75 -8.34
CA ALA A 239 11.46 8.57 -7.78
C ALA A 239 12.49 7.94 -8.71
N PHE A 240 12.26 7.96 -10.02
CA PHE A 240 13.22 7.45 -10.99
C PHE A 240 14.39 8.42 -11.20
N ASP A 241 14.11 9.73 -11.26
CA ASP A 241 15.10 10.75 -11.55
C ASP A 241 16.15 10.90 -10.43
N THR A 242 15.80 10.55 -9.19
CA THR A 242 16.70 10.55 -8.01
C THR A 242 17.69 9.39 -7.97
N LEU A 243 17.49 8.36 -8.80
CA LEU A 243 18.36 7.19 -8.83
C LEU A 243 19.71 7.48 -9.50
N ASP A 244 20.75 6.76 -9.10
CA ASP A 244 22.02 6.76 -9.80
C ASP A 244 21.91 6.10 -11.19
N GLU A 245 22.84 6.41 -12.08
CA GLU A 245 22.79 5.97 -13.48
C GLU A 245 22.92 4.45 -13.64
N GLU A 246 23.62 3.75 -12.75
CA GLU A 246 23.76 2.29 -12.79
C GLU A 246 22.41 1.63 -12.43
N THR A 247 21.74 2.15 -11.40
CA THR A 247 20.43 1.67 -10.99
C THR A 247 19.34 2.02 -12.01
N LYS A 248 19.38 3.21 -12.61
CA LYS A 248 18.52 3.58 -13.75
C LYS A 248 18.71 2.62 -14.92
N ALA A 249 19.97 2.34 -15.29
CA ALA A 249 20.28 1.41 -16.36
C ALA A 249 19.84 -0.03 -16.03
N SER A 250 19.93 -0.46 -14.77
CA SER A 250 19.41 -1.76 -14.31
C SER A 250 17.87 -1.85 -14.39
N MET A 251 17.17 -0.80 -13.96
CA MET A 251 15.71 -0.71 -14.06
C MET A 251 15.22 -0.65 -15.52
N LEU A 252 15.96 0.05 -16.39
CA LEU A 252 15.68 0.15 -17.82
C LEU A 252 16.09 -1.12 -18.58
N SER A 253 17.18 -1.80 -18.24
CA SER A 253 17.60 -3.07 -18.87
C SER A 253 16.77 -4.27 -18.42
N GLY A 254 16.19 -4.24 -17.22
CA GLY A 254 15.05 -5.08 -16.83
C GLY A 254 13.69 -4.59 -17.37
N GLY A 255 13.69 -3.42 -18.01
CA GLY A 255 12.55 -2.60 -18.45
C GLY A 255 12.47 -2.32 -19.96
N ASP A 256 13.31 -2.94 -20.79
CA ASP A 256 13.29 -2.82 -22.27
C ASP A 256 11.95 -3.29 -22.88
N GLU A 257 11.10 -3.94 -22.08
CA GLU A 257 9.72 -4.25 -22.42
C GLU A 257 8.69 -3.25 -21.86
N ILE A 258 8.98 -2.49 -20.81
CA ILE A 258 8.03 -1.53 -20.21
C ILE A 258 7.88 -0.31 -21.10
N GLU A 259 8.98 0.26 -21.59
CA GLU A 259 8.94 1.38 -22.53
C GLU A 259 8.34 0.94 -23.88
N LYS A 260 8.65 -0.29 -24.33
CA LYS A 260 7.99 -0.93 -25.48
C LYS A 260 6.49 -1.15 -25.27
N THR A 261 6.07 -1.65 -24.11
CA THR A 261 4.66 -1.94 -23.80
C THR A 261 3.85 -0.65 -23.64
N LEU A 262 4.43 0.38 -23.01
CA LEU A 262 3.79 1.70 -22.90
C LEU A 262 3.65 2.36 -24.27
N ASN A 263 4.70 2.31 -25.10
CA ASN A 263 4.66 2.80 -26.48
C ASN A 263 3.69 1.99 -27.37
N GLU A 264 3.57 0.67 -27.17
CA GLU A 264 2.61 -0.18 -27.88
C GLU A 264 1.16 0.07 -27.45
N ILE A 265 0.90 0.37 -26.18
CA ILE A 265 -0.41 0.77 -25.67
C ILE A 265 -0.83 2.14 -26.22
N GLU A 266 0.08 3.11 -26.29
CA GLU A 266 -0.18 4.40 -26.93
C GLU A 266 -0.45 4.25 -28.43
N THR A 267 0.33 3.43 -29.12
CA THR A 267 0.18 3.19 -30.58
C THR A 267 -1.13 2.46 -30.91
N ASN A 268 -1.56 1.51 -30.08
CA ASN A 268 -2.82 0.78 -30.28
C ASN A 268 -4.06 1.61 -29.93
N ASN A 269 -3.97 2.54 -28.99
CA ASN A 269 -5.05 3.48 -28.68
C ASN A 269 -5.21 4.58 -29.75
N LEU A 270 -4.12 4.99 -30.42
CA LEU A 270 -4.18 5.87 -31.59
C LEU A 270 -4.86 5.20 -32.79
N LYS A 271 -4.58 3.91 -33.05
CA LYS A 271 -5.22 3.14 -34.13
C LYS A 271 -6.71 2.85 -33.90
N LYS A 272 -7.15 2.77 -32.64
CA LYS A 272 -8.59 2.62 -32.29
C LYS A 272 -9.40 3.93 -32.38
N LYS A 273 -8.74 5.09 -32.39
CA LYS A 273 -9.40 6.39 -32.59
C LYS A 273 -9.50 6.82 -34.06
N GLN A 274 -8.94 6.04 -34.99
CA GLN A 274 -8.95 6.31 -36.44
C GLN A 274 -9.83 5.32 -37.23
N LYS A 275 -10.64 4.52 -36.54
CA LYS A 275 -11.75 3.73 -37.11
C LYS A 275 -13.05 4.20 -36.47
#